data_AF-A0A1J4KVE4-F1
#
_entry.id   AF-A0A1J4KVE4-F1
#
_cell.length_a   1.000
_cell.length_b   1.000
_cell.length_c   1.000
_cell.angle_alpha   90.00
_cell.angle_beta   90.00
_cell.angle_gamma   90.00
#
_symmetry.space_group_name_H-M   'P 1'
#
loop_
_entity.id
_entity.type
_entity.pdbx_description
1 polymer ?
#
loop_
_entity_poly.entity_id
_entity_poly.type
_entity_poly.pdbx_seq_one_letter_code
_entity_poly.pdbx_strand_id
1 'polypeptide(L)'
;MEKRREQFKRYLDDKKVMDQLSKIVVSLYERPDRPVDPLIYIQDYFSLDKGDLDMPTIRADNIKLAKRLEELKAKLAALEKKQAATKSAQQTQRAEEGAEAA
;
A
#
# COMPACT_ATOMS: atom_id res chain seq x y z
N MET A 1 39.94 0.84 -14.03
CA MET A 1 38.68 0.05 -13.96
C MET A 1 38.72 -1.01 -12.88
N GLU A 2 39.81 -1.76 -12.73
CA GLU A 2 39.92 -2.82 -11.71
C GLU A 2 39.80 -2.31 -10.26
N LYS A 3 40.47 -1.21 -9.92
CA LYS A 3 40.40 -0.60 -8.58
C LYS A 3 38.96 -0.22 -8.16
N ARG A 4 38.14 0.25 -9.12
CA ARG A 4 36.73 0.60 -8.89
C ARG A 4 35.86 -0.65 -8.72
N ARG A 5 36.12 -1.69 -9.51
CA ARG A 5 35.45 -2.99 -9.40
C ARG A 5 35.75 -3.67 -8.06
N GLU A 6 37.00 -3.57 -7.60
CA GLU A 6 37.44 -4.17 -6.34
C GLU A 6 36.89 -3.42 -5.11
N GLN A 7 36.85 -2.09 -5.16
CA GLN A 7 36.14 -1.29 -4.15
C GLN A 7 34.65 -1.65 -4.09
N PHE A 8 34.00 -1.87 -5.24
CA PHE A 8 32.59 -2.26 -5.28
C PHE A 8 32.36 -3.67 -4.72
N LYS A 9 33.24 -4.63 -5.02
CA LYS A 9 33.19 -5.96 -4.41
C LYS A 9 33.31 -5.89 -2.89
N ARG A 10 34.32 -5.17 -2.38
CA ARG A 10 34.48 -4.95 -0.94
C ARG A 10 33.26 -4.30 -0.31
N TYR A 11 32.66 -3.31 -0.98
CA TYR A 11 31.41 -2.70 -0.50
C TYR A 11 30.28 -3.72 -0.35
N LEU A 12 30.10 -4.63 -1.33
CA LEU A 12 29.07 -5.66 -1.26
C LEU A 12 29.36 -6.71 -0.17
N ASP A 13 30.63 -7.07 0.00
CA ASP A 13 31.08 -8.01 1.04
C ASP A 13 30.90 -7.39 2.44
N ASP A 14 31.32 -6.14 2.64
CA ASP A 14 31.17 -5.40 3.91
C ASP A 14 29.69 -5.26 4.31
N LYS A 15 28.81 -5.09 3.33
CA LYS A 15 27.35 -5.04 3.53
C LYS A 15 26.70 -6.43 3.57
N LYS A 16 27.47 -7.51 3.50
CA LYS A 16 27.03 -8.91 3.52
C LYS A 16 26.02 -9.28 2.43
N VAL A 17 26.00 -8.53 1.32
CA VAL A 17 25.10 -8.78 0.19
C VAL A 17 25.44 -10.11 -0.48
N MET A 18 26.73 -10.42 -0.61
CA MET A 18 27.21 -11.67 -1.20
C MET A 18 26.85 -12.89 -0.33
N ASP A 19 26.91 -12.75 0.99
CA ASP A 19 26.50 -13.80 1.94
C ASP A 19 25.00 -14.08 1.85
N GLN A 20 24.17 -13.03 1.76
CA GLN A 20 22.72 -13.20 1.61
C GLN A 20 22.36 -13.85 0.28
N LEU A 21 22.95 -13.40 -0.83
CA LEU A 21 22.77 -14.03 -2.14
C LEU A 21 23.15 -15.52 -2.11
N SER A 22 24.25 -15.87 -1.44
CA SER A 22 24.69 -17.26 -1.30
C SER A 22 23.66 -18.10 -0.54
N LYS A 23 23.11 -17.58 0.57
CA LYS A 23 22.05 -18.26 1.33
C LYS A 23 20.78 -18.49 0.52
N ILE A 24 20.37 -17.51 -0.29
CA ILE A 24 19.18 -17.63 -1.16
C ILE A 24 19.38 -18.76 -2.17
N VAL A 25 20.56 -18.86 -2.78
CA VAL A 25 20.87 -19.90 -3.76
C VAL A 25 20.93 -21.28 -3.11
N VAL A 26 21.50 -21.40 -1.92
CA VAL A 26 21.48 -22.66 -1.14
C VAL A 26 20.04 -23.05 -0.77
N SER A 27 19.25 -22.10 -0.29
CA SER A 27 17.84 -22.33 0.05
C SER A 27 17.00 -22.76 -1.16
N LEU A 28 17.27 -22.19 -2.34
CA LEU A 28 16.65 -22.63 -3.60
C LEU A 28 17.04 -24.05 -3.98
N TYR A 29 18.29 -24.44 -3.71
CA TYR A 29 18.80 -25.78 -4.00
C TYR A 29 18.23 -26.84 -3.05
N GLU A 30 18.03 -26.50 -1.78
CA GLU A 30 17.54 -27.42 -0.75
C GLU A 30 16.04 -27.70 -0.81
N ARG A 31 15.26 -26.91 -1.58
CA ARG A 31 13.81 -27.11 -1.67
C ARG A 31 13.48 -28.39 -2.47
N PRO A 32 12.59 -29.26 -1.94
CA PRO A 32 12.18 -30.48 -2.62
C PRO A 32 11.30 -30.20 -3.86
N ASP A 33 10.62 -29.04 -3.88
CA ASP A 33 9.83 -28.55 -5.01
C ASP A 33 10.44 -27.24 -5.54
N ARG A 34 10.87 -27.25 -6.81
CA ARG A 34 11.52 -26.08 -7.42
C ARG A 34 10.45 -25.06 -7.77
N PRO A 35 10.58 -23.79 -7.36
CA PRO A 35 9.64 -22.77 -7.75
C PRO A 35 9.60 -22.64 -9.27
N VAL A 36 8.38 -22.51 -9.83
CA VAL A 36 8.15 -22.32 -11.27
C VAL A 36 8.89 -21.08 -11.80
N ASP A 37 9.01 -20.05 -10.95
CA ASP A 37 9.81 -18.86 -11.22
C ASP A 37 10.80 -18.59 -10.05
N PRO A 38 12.09 -18.92 -10.22
CA PRO A 38 13.13 -18.66 -9.23
C PRO A 38 13.34 -17.16 -8.95
N LEU A 39 13.05 -16.26 -9.91
CA LEU A 39 13.24 -14.82 -9.72
C LEU A 39 12.22 -14.26 -8.72
N ILE A 40 10.96 -14.73 -8.79
CA ILE A 40 9.93 -14.35 -7.81
C ILE A 40 10.34 -14.81 -6.41
N TYR A 41 10.87 -16.01 -6.28
CA TYR A 41 11.36 -16.52 -4.99
C TYR A 41 12.45 -15.64 -4.38
N ILE A 42 13.42 -15.22 -5.20
CA ILE A 42 14.52 -14.34 -4.76
C ILE A 42 13.95 -12.99 -4.30
N GLN A 43 12.98 -12.43 -5.03
CA GLN A 43 12.32 -11.16 -4.66
C GLN A 43 11.55 -11.26 -3.34
N ASP A 44 10.85 -12.37 -3.13
CA ASP A 44 10.13 -12.64 -1.88
C ASP A 44 11.10 -12.83 -0.72
N TYR A 45 12.21 -13.56 -0.91
CA TYR A 45 13.23 -13.75 0.12
C TYR A 45 13.80 -12.42 0.62
N PHE A 46 14.15 -11.51 -0.30
CA PHE A 46 14.62 -10.16 0.07
C PHE A 46 13.54 -9.30 0.75
N SER A 47 12.27 -9.63 0.53
CA SER A 47 11.15 -8.97 1.19
C SER A 47 10.89 -9.52 2.60
N LEU A 48 11.18 -10.80 2.81
CA LEU A 48 10.99 -11.52 4.08
C LEU A 48 12.15 -11.29 5.06
N ASP A 49 13.38 -11.14 4.58
CA ASP A 49 14.59 -10.95 5.42
C ASP A 49 14.74 -9.50 5.92
N LYS A 50 13.85 -8.58 5.50
CA LYS A 50 13.69 -7.25 6.11
C LYS A 50 12.80 -7.38 7.34
N GLY A 51 13.39 -7.80 8.45
CA GLY A 51 12.76 -8.01 9.75
C GLY A 51 12.12 -6.79 10.45
N ASP A 52 11.53 -5.85 9.72
CA ASP A 52 10.77 -4.72 10.28
C ASP A 52 9.58 -4.26 9.40
N LEU A 53 9.30 -4.92 8.28
CA LEU A 53 8.12 -4.62 7.46
C LEU A 53 7.27 -5.89 7.36
N ASP A 54 6.29 -5.99 8.26
CA ASP A 54 5.23 -6.98 8.21
C ASP A 54 4.33 -6.71 7.00
N MET A 55 4.80 -7.14 5.83
CA MET A 55 4.12 -6.97 4.55
C MET A 55 2.69 -7.55 4.56
N PRO A 56 2.42 -8.71 5.19
CA PRO A 56 1.05 -9.17 5.44
C PRO A 56 0.19 -8.14 6.17
N THR A 57 0.68 -7.55 7.27
CA THR A 57 -0.04 -6.50 8.01
C THR A 57 -0.20 -5.21 7.19
N ILE A 58 0.83 -4.78 6.46
CA ILE A 58 0.76 -3.60 5.59
C ILE A 58 -0.26 -3.79 4.46
N ARG A 59 -0.36 -5.00 3.90
CA ARG A 59 -1.40 -5.32 2.90
C ARG A 59 -2.79 -5.33 3.54
N ALA A 60 -2.93 -5.93 4.72
CA ALA A 60 -4.19 -5.94 5.47
C ALA A 60 -4.66 -4.52 5.82
N ASP A 61 -3.74 -3.66 6.23
CA ASP A 61 -4.01 -2.26 6.57
C ASP A 61 -4.33 -1.42 5.35
N ASN A 62 -3.65 -1.64 4.21
CA ASN A 62 -4.05 -1.02 2.94
C ASN A 62 -5.48 -1.38 2.54
N ILE A 63 -5.88 -2.65 2.69
CA ILE A 63 -7.25 -3.10 2.38
C ILE A 63 -8.26 -2.44 3.33
N LYS A 64 -7.96 -2.37 4.63
CA LYS A 64 -8.82 -1.70 5.63
C LYS A 64 -8.95 -0.21 5.35
N LEU A 65 -7.84 0.47 5.06
CA LEU A 65 -7.80 1.89 4.72
C LEU A 65 -8.60 2.17 3.45
N ALA A 66 -8.44 1.37 2.40
CA ALA A 66 -9.20 1.50 1.16
C ALA A 66 -10.71 1.37 1.40
N LYS A 67 -11.15 0.37 2.19
CA LYS A 67 -12.56 0.22 2.58
C LYS A 67 -13.07 1.45 3.34
N ARG A 68 -12.29 1.94 4.31
CA ARG A 68 -12.69 3.09 5.11
C ARG A 68 -12.79 4.37 4.28
N LEU A 69 -11.92 4.53 3.29
CA LEU A 69 -11.91 5.65 2.36
C LEU A 69 -13.19 5.63 1.50
N GLU A 70 -13.59 4.47 1.00
CA GLU A 70 -14.86 4.32 0.27
C GLU A 70 -16.08 4.59 1.16
N GLU A 71 -16.11 4.08 2.40
CA GLU A 71 -17.18 4.40 3.36
C GLU A 71 -17.28 5.91 3.65
N LEU A 72 -16.14 6.57 3.86
CA LEU A 72 -16.07 8.01 4.11
C LEU A 72 -16.53 8.81 2.90
N LYS A 73 -16.11 8.44 1.68
CA LYS A 73 -16.59 9.03 0.44
C LYS A 73 -18.10 8.89 0.29
N ALA A 74 -18.65 7.71 0.55
CA ALA A 74 -20.09 7.47 0.48
C ALA A 74 -20.86 8.33 1.49
N LYS A 75 -20.35 8.48 2.72
CA LYS A 75 -20.93 9.36 3.74
C LYS A 75 -20.86 10.83 3.35
N LEU A 76 -19.74 11.28 2.78
CA LEU A 76 -19.58 12.64 2.26
C LEU A 76 -20.63 12.94 1.20
N ALA A 77 -20.75 12.07 0.19
CA ALA A 77 -21.74 12.22 -0.87
C ALA A 77 -23.19 12.24 -0.34
N ALA A 78 -23.50 11.42 0.68
CA ALA A 78 -24.81 11.40 1.31
C ALA A 78 -25.10 12.69 2.11
N LEU A 79 -24.11 13.22 2.82
CA LEU A 79 -24.22 14.46 3.58
C LEU A 79 -24.34 15.67 2.66
N GLU A 80 -23.58 15.72 1.57
CA GLU A 80 -23.68 16.77 0.56
C GLU A 80 -25.07 16.78 -0.08
N LYS A 81 -25.62 15.61 -0.43
CA LYS A 81 -27.01 15.50 -0.91
C LYS A 81 -28.03 15.99 0.11
N LYS A 82 -27.86 15.64 1.38
CA LYS A 82 -28.74 16.13 2.45
C LYS A 82 -28.63 17.64 2.63
N GLN A 83 -27.42 18.20 2.65
CA GLN A 83 -27.23 19.65 2.73
C GLN A 83 -27.85 20.37 1.53
N ALA A 84 -27.70 19.83 0.32
CA ALA A 84 -28.35 20.40 -0.86
C ALA A 84 -29.87 20.37 -0.73
N ALA A 85 -30.45 19.26 -0.29
CA ALA A 85 -31.90 19.11 -0.07
C ALA A 85 -32.44 20.00 1.07
N THR A 86 -31.68 20.16 2.16
CA THR A 86 -32.06 21.04 3.27
C THR A 86 -31.96 22.51 2.87
N LYS A 87 -30.92 22.90 2.12
CA LYS A 87 -30.77 24.26 1.59
C LYS A 87 -31.88 24.61 0.59
N SER A 88 -32.25 23.66 -0.28
CA SER A 88 -33.36 23.87 -1.20
C SER A 88 -34.70 23.96 -0.47
N ALA A 89 -34.95 23.09 0.52
CA ALA A 89 -36.17 23.15 1.34
C ALA A 89 -36.28 24.45 2.16
N GLN A 90 -35.19 24.94 2.72
CA GLN A 90 -35.15 26.24 3.41
C GLN A 90 -35.35 27.43 2.46
N GLN A 91 -34.90 27.33 1.21
CA GLN A 91 -35.17 28.36 0.20
C GLN A 91 -36.65 28.35 -0.26
N THR A 92 -37.27 27.17 -0.36
CA THR A 92 -38.69 27.05 -0.73
C THR A 92 -39.61 27.56 0.38
N GLN A 93 -39.34 27.18 1.65
CA GLN A 93 -40.14 27.65 2.80
C GLN A 93 -40.03 29.17 3.00
N ARG A 94 -38.86 29.76 2.78
CA ARG A 94 -38.65 31.21 2.90
C ARG A 94 -39.26 32.01 1.75
N ALA A 95 -39.51 31.38 0.60
CA ALA A 95 -40.23 31.97 -0.52
C ALA A 95 -41.76 31.90 -0.33
N GLU A 96 -42.27 30.86 0.35
CA GLU A 96 -43.70 30.70 0.66
C GLU A 96 -44.15 31.63 1.80
N GLU A 97 -43.38 31.75 2.90
CA GLU A 97 -43.68 32.70 3.99
C GLU A 97 -43.59 34.18 3.55
N GLY A 98 -42.78 34.49 2.54
CA GLY A 98 -42.69 35.83 1.97
C GLY A 98 -43.83 36.20 1.01
N ALA A 99 -44.55 35.21 0.47
CA ALA A 99 -45.68 35.41 -0.43
C ALA A 99 -47.03 35.50 0.30
N GLU A 100 -47.14 34.95 1.51
CA GLU A 100 -48.36 35.03 2.34
C GLU A 100 -48.42 36.32 3.20
N ALA A 101 -47.31 37.05 3.32
CA ALA A 101 -47.20 38.30 4.09
C ALA A 101 -47.22 39.59 3.25
N ALA A 102 -47.47 39.52 1.93
CA ALA A 102 -47.57 40.66 1.00
C ALA A 102 -48.91 40.68 0.27
#